data_AF-A0A7L2IBD3-F1
#
_entry.id   AF-A0A7L2IBD3-F1
#
_cell.length_a   1.000
_cell.length_b   1.000
_cell.length_c   1.000
_cell.angle_alpha   90.00
_cell.angle_beta   90.00
_cell.angle_gamma   90.00
#
_symmetry.space_group_name_H-M   'P 1'
#
loop_
_entity.id
_entity.type
_entity.pdbx_description
1 polymer ?
#
loop_
_entity_poly.entity_id
_entity_poly.type
_entity_poly.pdbx_seq_one_letter_code
_entity_poly.pdbx_strand_id
1 'polypeptide(L)' 'PEQSKNQKKERAAAALQAQQDFGSVPHSFVFHRGRVGSSVRQLSADLRRVMEPYTARALQV' A
#
# COMPACT_ATOMS: atom_id res chain seq x y z
N PRO A 1 7.84 -15.28 26.78
CA PRO A 1 6.73 -14.55 27.44
C PRO A 1 5.44 -14.65 26.63
N GLU A 2 4.44 -15.38 27.12
CA GLU A 2 3.11 -15.44 26.51
C GLU A 2 2.39 -14.08 26.66
N GLN A 3 1.83 -13.56 25.57
CA GLN A 3 1.06 -12.32 25.59
C GLN A 3 -0.31 -12.55 26.24
N SER A 4 -0.74 -11.60 27.09
CA SER A 4 -2.06 -11.67 27.74
C SER A 4 -3.20 -11.59 26.72
N LYS A 5 -4.33 -12.25 27.01
CA LYS A 5 -5.55 -12.22 26.19
C LYS A 5 -6.03 -10.79 25.90
N ASN A 6 -5.88 -9.87 26.86
CA ASN A 6 -6.26 -8.47 26.68
C ASN A 6 -5.36 -7.77 25.66
N GLN A 7 -4.04 -8.00 25.72
CA GLN A 7 -3.07 -7.44 24.76
C GLN A 7 -3.37 -7.92 23.33
N LYS A 8 -3.79 -9.19 23.16
CA LYS A 8 -4.20 -9.72 21.85
C LYS A 8 -5.45 -9.02 21.31
N LYS A 9 -6.45 -8.79 22.16
CA LYS A 9 -7.70 -8.11 21.79
C LYS A 9 -7.44 -6.65 21.38
N GLU A 10 -6.63 -5.93 22.15
CA GLU A 10 -6.25 -4.55 21.87
C GLU A 10 -5.52 -4.42 20.53
N ARG A 11 -4.55 -5.31 20.25
CA ARG A 11 -3.83 -5.30 18.97
C ARG A 11 -4.76 -5.57 17.79
N ALA A 12 -5.73 -6.47 17.93
CA ALA A 12 -6.72 -6.75 16.88
C ALA A 12 -7.62 -5.54 16.61
N ALA A 13 -8.07 -4.84 17.65
CA ALA A 13 -8.85 -3.61 17.51
C ALA A 13 -8.06 -2.49 16.82
N ALA A 14 -6.79 -2.30 17.21
CA ALA A 14 -5.90 -1.33 16.57
C ALA A 14 -5.64 -1.65 15.10
N ALA A 15 -5.45 -2.92 14.74
CA ALA A 15 -5.28 -3.35 13.36
C ALA A 15 -6.55 -3.09 12.51
N LEU A 16 -7.73 -3.35 13.07
CA LEU A 16 -9.00 -3.06 12.41
C LEU A 16 -9.17 -1.55 12.16
N GLN A 17 -8.89 -0.71 13.16
CA GLN A 17 -8.95 0.74 13.00
C GLN A 17 -7.97 1.21 11.90
N ALA A 18 -6.73 0.73 11.92
CA ALA A 18 -5.74 1.07 10.91
C ALA A 18 -6.18 0.67 9.49
N GLN A 19 -6.86 -0.46 9.33
CA GLN A 19 -7.43 -0.87 8.04
C GLN A 19 -8.55 0.05 7.57
N GLN A 20 -9.42 0.50 8.48
CA GLN A 20 -10.49 1.45 8.17
C GLN A 20 -9.93 2.81 7.78
N ASP A 21 -8.97 3.32 8.56
CA ASP A 21 -8.30 4.60 8.29
C ASP A 21 -7.59 4.56 6.94
N PHE A 22 -6.87 3.46 6.65
CA PHE A 22 -6.23 3.25 5.34
C PHE A 22 -7.26 3.23 4.20
N GLY A 23 -8.36 2.50 4.35
CA GLY A 23 -9.42 2.40 3.34
C GLY A 23 -10.24 3.68 3.13
N SER A 24 -10.20 4.62 4.08
CA SER A 24 -11.00 5.85 4.04
C SER A 24 -10.47 6.91 3.07
N VAL A 25 -9.20 6.84 2.68
CA VAL A 25 -8.58 7.81 1.79
C VAL A 25 -8.60 7.37 0.32
N PRO A 26 -8.52 8.30 -0.64
CA PRO A 26 -8.41 7.94 -2.05
C PRO A 26 -7.14 7.14 -2.36
N HIS A 27 -7.28 6.06 -3.13
CA HIS A 27 -6.17 5.23 -3.59
C HIS A 27 -5.88 5.48 -5.07
N SER A 28 -4.63 5.28 -5.46
CA SER A 28 -4.21 5.48 -6.85
C SER A 28 -3.42 4.29 -7.41
N PHE A 29 -3.36 4.23 -8.74
CA PHE A 29 -2.55 3.25 -9.48
C PHE A 29 -1.82 3.98 -10.59
N VAL A 30 -0.53 3.71 -10.74
CA VAL A 30 0.31 4.23 -11.83
C VAL A 30 0.70 3.07 -12.72
N PHE A 31 0.37 3.13 -14.01
CA PHE A 31 0.74 2.12 -15.00
C PHE A 31 1.03 2.77 -16.36
N HIS A 32 1.89 2.14 -17.14
CA HIS A 32 2.14 2.54 -18.52
C HIS A 32 1.28 1.72 -19.49
N ARG A 33 0.98 2.27 -20.67
CA ARG A 33 0.23 1.56 -21.73
C ARG A 33 1.14 1.24 -22.91
N GLY A 34 0.93 0.08 -23.53
CA GLY A 34 1.69 -0.36 -24.69
C GLY A 34 3.14 -0.77 -24.37
N ARG A 35 3.95 -0.94 -25.41
CA ARG A 35 5.37 -1.30 -25.27
C ARG A 35 6.16 -0.04 -24.93
N VAL A 36 6.78 -0.04 -23.75
CA VAL A 36 7.62 1.07 -23.28
C VAL A 36 9.05 0.60 -22.98
N GLY A 37 10.00 1.52 -23.11
CA GLY A 37 11.41 1.30 -22.75
C GLY A 37 11.65 1.27 -21.23
N SER A 38 12.89 0.95 -20.85
CA SER A 38 13.31 0.86 -19.45
C SER A 38 13.11 2.15 -18.66
N SER A 39 13.36 3.32 -19.26
CA SER A 39 13.24 4.62 -18.57
C SER A 39 11.81 4.90 -18.10
N VAL A 40 10.81 4.61 -18.94
CA VAL A 40 9.39 4.82 -18.58
C VAL A 40 8.94 3.81 -17.52
N ARG A 41 9.46 2.57 -17.59
CA ARG A 41 9.21 1.56 -16.57
C ARG A 41 9.77 1.98 -15.22
N GLN A 42 11.01 2.50 -15.19
CA GLN A 42 11.63 3.02 -13.99
C GLN A 42 10.88 4.23 -13.44
N LEU A 43 10.54 5.20 -14.30
CA LEU A 43 9.73 6.36 -13.91
C LEU A 43 8.40 5.94 -13.28
N SER A 44 7.73 4.94 -13.84
CA SER A 44 6.48 4.40 -13.27
C SER A 44 6.70 3.81 -11.87
N ALA A 45 7.81 3.11 -11.65
CA ALA A 45 8.17 2.56 -10.34
C ALA A 45 8.50 3.66 -9.32
N ASP A 46 9.22 4.70 -9.75
CA ASP A 46 9.59 5.84 -8.92
C ASP A 46 8.37 6.65 -8.50
N LEU A 47 7.44 6.91 -9.43
CA LEU A 47 6.16 7.57 -9.12
C LEU A 47 5.34 6.76 -8.10
N ARG A 48 5.27 5.43 -8.26
CA ARG A 48 4.60 4.57 -7.27
C ARG A 48 5.22 4.72 -5.88
N ARG A 49 6.55 4.83 -5.79
CA ARG A 49 7.28 5.03 -4.52
C ARG A 49 7.03 6.41 -3.91
N VAL A 50 7.00 7.47 -4.73
CA VAL A 50 6.70 8.83 -4.27
C VAL A 50 5.27 8.95 -3.75
N MET A 51 4.33 8.21 -4.36
CA MET A 51 2.91 8.24 -3.99
C MET A 51 2.51 7.16 -2.96
N GLU A 52 3.49 6.52 -2.30
CA GLU A 52 3.24 5.69 -1.11
C GLU A 52 2.63 6.54 0.02
N PRO A 53 1.79 5.98 0.90
CA PRO A 53 1.40 4.55 0.99
C PRO A 53 0.16 4.19 0.17
N TYR A 54 -0.54 5.16 -0.44
CA TYR A 54 -1.87 4.95 -1.04
C TYR A 54 -1.83 4.60 -2.53
N THR A 55 -0.66 4.20 -3.02
CA THR A 55 -0.44 3.80 -4.42
C THR A 55 0.16 2.41 -4.49
N ALA A 56 -0.38 1.55 -5.36
CA ALA A 56 0.06 0.16 -5.45
C ALA A 56 1.48 0.04 -6.05
N ARG A 57 2.46 -0.22 -5.18
CA ARG A 57 3.87 -0.42 -5.56
C ARG A 57 4.09 -1.63 -6.49
N ALA A 58 3.45 -2.76 -6.18
CA ALA A 58 3.67 -4.05 -6.83
C ALA A 58 2.62 -4.39 -7.91
N LEU A 59 1.97 -3.38 -8.50
CA LEU A 59 0.99 -3.60 -9.57
C LEU A 59 1.66 -4.25 -10.80
N GLN A 60 1.17 -5.43 -11.19
CA GLN A 60 1.60 -6.17 -12.39
C GLN A 60 0.76 -5.72 -13.60
N VAL A 61 1.42 -5.20 -14.63
CA VAL A 61 0.82 -4.67 -15.87
C VAL A 61 1.69 -4.94 -17.09
#